data_AF-A0A4P6P745-F1
#
_entry.id   AF-A0A4P6P745-F1
#
_cell.length_a   1.000
_cell.length_b   1.000
_cell.length_c   1.000
_cell.angle_alpha   90.00
_cell.angle_beta   90.00
_cell.angle_gamma   90.00
#
_symmetry.space_group_name_H-M   'P 1'
#
loop_
_entity.id
_entity.type
_entity.pdbx_description
1 polymer ?
#
loop_
_entity_poly.entity_id
_entity_poly.type
_entity_poly.pdbx_seq_one_letter_code
_entity_poly.pdbx_strand_id
1 'polypeptide(L)'
;MPTEHQNLIVHVKKKAKQLQKSSPEKKHCQCLDEIAQEKGFRDYFDLKQKNKEQKQEIPLNPYFIDAHADIIKTVIANCAVEDELVPELWDLLFANISSDSDIQHIEQLTRCKIDKEAIKNYGYAALKSDSEQDKILGNILVSIGHYYRSLMDNSAHKIGEHINFKTYFGYWLLRFGQDKEVLEKLKRSYPYDGESGGTSWAPEWWLIDKGYVSKASA
;
A
#
# COMPACT_ATOMS: atom_id res chain seq x y z
N MET A 1 20.19 -1.27 -2.51
CA MET A 1 20.55 -1.13 -3.93
C MET A 1 19.48 -0.27 -4.61
N PRO A 2 19.74 1.01 -4.91
CA PRO A 2 18.79 1.85 -5.63
C PRO A 2 18.62 1.30 -7.06
N THR A 3 17.38 1.13 -7.50
CA THR A 3 16.97 0.66 -8.82
C THR A 3 17.63 1.52 -9.92
N GLU A 4 18.65 0.97 -10.60
CA GLU A 4 19.49 1.66 -11.60
C GLU A 4 18.71 2.31 -12.76
N HIS A 5 17.45 1.90 -12.98
CA HIS A 5 16.69 2.24 -14.18
C HIS A 5 15.75 3.45 -13.99
N GLN A 6 15.26 3.71 -12.77
CA GLN A 6 14.60 4.99 -12.44
C GLN A 6 15.57 6.17 -12.58
N ASN A 7 16.85 5.90 -12.29
CA ASN A 7 17.94 6.83 -12.55
C ASN A 7 18.21 7.02 -14.04
N LEU A 8 17.90 6.05 -14.91
CA LEU A 8 18.26 6.10 -16.32
C LEU A 8 17.42 7.10 -17.13
N ILE A 9 16.09 7.14 -16.96
CA ILE A 9 15.26 8.17 -17.63
C ILE A 9 15.61 9.57 -17.14
N VAL A 10 15.83 9.74 -15.83
CA VAL A 10 16.22 11.03 -15.24
C VAL A 10 17.59 11.45 -15.77
N HIS A 11 18.53 10.52 -15.86
CA HIS A 11 19.86 10.73 -16.41
C HIS A 11 19.82 11.11 -17.89
N VAL A 12 19.03 10.42 -18.70
CA VAL A 12 18.83 10.72 -20.13
C VAL A 12 18.24 12.11 -20.30
N LYS A 13 17.21 12.48 -19.53
CA LYS A 13 16.64 13.85 -19.55
C LYS A 13 17.66 14.91 -19.14
N LYS A 14 18.47 14.64 -18.11
CA LYS A 14 19.48 15.59 -17.61
C LYS A 14 20.59 15.81 -18.64
N LYS A 15 21.10 14.73 -19.24
CA LYS A 15 22.08 14.78 -20.32
C LYS A 15 21.54 15.42 -21.60
N ALA A 16 20.31 15.11 -22.00
CA ALA A 16 19.68 15.73 -23.16
C ALA A 16 19.52 17.25 -22.99
N LYS A 17 19.23 17.73 -21.77
CA LYS A 17 19.23 19.17 -21.45
C LYS A 17 20.63 19.79 -21.53
N GLN A 18 21.68 19.06 -21.15
CA GLN A 18 23.06 19.53 -21.28
C GLN A 18 23.49 19.59 -22.75
N LEU A 19 23.17 18.55 -23.52
CA LEU A 19 23.48 18.46 -24.95
C LEU A 19 22.77 19.55 -25.76
N GLN A 20 21.50 19.84 -25.44
CA GLN A 20 20.76 20.93 -26.08
C GLN A 20 21.39 22.31 -25.79
N LYS A 21 22.02 22.50 -24.62
CA LYS A 21 22.72 23.74 -24.30
C LYS A 21 24.04 23.88 -25.06
N SER A 22 24.73 22.78 -25.33
CA SER A 22 25.98 22.77 -26.11
C SER A 22 25.77 22.72 -27.63
N SER A 23 24.58 22.32 -28.07
CA SER A 23 24.19 22.16 -29.48
C SER A 23 22.80 22.78 -29.71
N PRO A 24 22.69 24.12 -29.75
CA PRO A 24 21.41 24.82 -29.87
C PRO A 24 20.65 24.53 -31.17
N GLU A 25 21.34 24.05 -32.20
CA GLU A 25 20.78 23.59 -33.47
C GLU A 25 19.94 22.30 -33.35
N LYS A 26 20.11 21.52 -32.27
CA LYS A 26 19.35 20.29 -32.03
C LYS A 26 18.12 20.56 -31.16
N LYS A 27 16.97 20.01 -31.58
CA LYS A 27 15.75 20.04 -30.75
C LYS A 27 15.90 19.09 -29.57
N HIS A 28 15.25 19.41 -28.44
CA HIS A 28 15.30 18.60 -27.23
C HIS A 28 14.93 17.13 -27.45
N CYS A 29 13.95 16.84 -28.33
CA CYS A 29 13.57 15.48 -28.69
C CYS A 29 14.70 14.70 -29.36
N GLN A 30 15.45 15.33 -30.26
CA GLN A 30 16.61 14.72 -30.93
C GLN A 30 17.72 14.43 -29.91
N CYS A 31 17.96 15.35 -28.97
CA CYS A 31 18.91 15.12 -27.88
C CYS A 31 18.48 13.96 -26.96
N LEU A 32 17.17 13.75 -26.76
CA LEU A 32 16.67 12.62 -25.97
C LEU A 32 16.91 11.29 -26.70
N ASP A 33 16.66 11.24 -28.01
CA ASP A 33 16.88 10.04 -28.82
C ASP A 33 18.36 9.70 -28.92
N GLU A 34 19.24 10.68 -29.13
CA GLU A 34 20.70 10.47 -29.17
C GLU A 34 21.23 9.88 -27.86
N ILE A 35 20.83 10.46 -26.72
CA ILE A 35 21.27 9.95 -25.41
C ILE A 35 20.64 8.59 -25.10
N ALA A 36 19.43 8.30 -25.59
CA ALA A 36 18.83 6.96 -25.46
C ALA A 36 19.60 5.93 -26.30
N GLN A 37 20.02 6.29 -27.52
CA GLN A 37 20.84 5.45 -28.40
C GLN A 37 22.24 5.18 -27.82
N GLU A 38 22.90 6.19 -27.23
CA GLU A 38 24.15 6.01 -26.46
C GLU A 38 24.01 4.97 -25.33
N LYS A 39 22.78 4.79 -24.82
CA LYS A 39 22.45 3.85 -23.76
C LYS A 39 21.97 2.49 -24.28
N GLY A 40 22.03 2.25 -25.59
CA GLY A 40 21.68 0.98 -26.21
C GLY A 40 20.19 0.80 -26.50
N PHE A 41 19.40 1.88 -26.48
CA PHE A 41 17.97 1.85 -26.84
C PHE A 41 17.79 2.31 -28.29
N ARG A 42 16.70 1.90 -28.94
CA ARG A 42 16.42 2.31 -30.33
C ARG A 42 16.20 3.82 -30.44
N ASP A 43 15.44 4.36 -29.51
CA ASP A 43 15.12 5.77 -29.35
C ASP A 43 14.60 6.03 -27.93
N TYR A 44 14.23 7.27 -27.62
CA TYR A 44 13.73 7.62 -26.29
C TYR A 44 12.35 7.01 -26.00
N PHE A 45 11.57 6.69 -27.03
CA PHE A 45 10.29 6.00 -26.88
C PHE A 45 10.51 4.53 -26.49
N ASP A 46 11.44 3.83 -27.14
CA ASP A 46 11.89 2.47 -26.78
C ASP A 46 12.43 2.43 -25.34
N LEU A 47 13.25 3.42 -24.94
CA LEU A 47 13.69 3.55 -23.55
C LEU A 47 12.51 3.69 -22.59
N LYS A 48 11.52 4.53 -22.92
CA LYS A 48 10.31 4.71 -22.10
C LYS A 48 9.49 3.43 -22.02
N GLN A 49 9.34 2.74 -23.15
CA GLN A 49 8.58 1.50 -23.25
C GLN A 49 9.26 0.38 -22.46
N LYS A 50 10.56 0.15 -22.65
CA LYS A 50 11.33 -0.84 -21.88
C LYS A 50 11.38 -0.53 -20.39
N ASN A 51 11.46 0.74 -20.00
CA ASN A 51 11.37 1.12 -18.59
C ASN A 51 9.94 0.95 -18.03
N LYS A 52 8.90 0.95 -18.87
CA LYS A 52 7.52 0.63 -18.48
C LYS A 52 7.29 -0.89 -18.41
N GLU A 53 7.88 -1.65 -19.32
CA GLU A 53 7.88 -3.12 -19.35
C GLU A 53 8.68 -3.70 -18.17
N GLN A 54 9.84 -3.13 -17.83
CA GLN A 54 10.59 -3.47 -16.61
C GLN A 54 9.86 -3.08 -15.31
N LYS A 55 8.98 -2.06 -15.37
CA LYS A 55 8.05 -1.79 -14.25
C LYS A 55 6.92 -2.82 -14.15
N GLN A 56 6.74 -3.69 -15.15
CA GLN A 56 5.64 -4.64 -15.25
C GLN A 56 6.04 -6.12 -15.16
N GLU A 57 7.29 -6.46 -14.91
CA GLU A 57 7.67 -7.84 -14.55
C GLU A 57 8.47 -7.88 -13.24
N ILE A 58 7.75 -7.70 -12.13
CA ILE A 58 8.07 -8.44 -10.91
C ILE A 58 7.09 -9.63 -10.89
N PRO A 59 7.55 -10.88 -11.01
CA PRO A 59 6.68 -12.04 -10.86
C PRO A 59 6.01 -12.02 -9.48
N LEU A 60 4.76 -12.50 -9.43
CA LEU A 60 3.89 -12.63 -8.25
C LEU A 60 4.69 -12.72 -6.93
N ASN A 61 4.88 -11.59 -6.26
CA ASN A 61 5.23 -11.64 -4.85
C ASN A 61 3.89 -11.80 -4.12
N PRO A 62 3.57 -12.97 -3.54
CA PRO A 62 2.38 -13.07 -2.71
C PRO A 62 2.56 -12.00 -1.64
N TYR A 63 1.56 -11.13 -1.47
CA TYR A 63 1.62 -10.15 -0.40
C TYR A 63 1.95 -10.92 0.89
N PHE A 64 2.74 -10.36 1.80
CA PHE A 64 3.16 -11.11 3.00
C PHE A 64 1.96 -11.68 3.79
N ILE A 65 0.80 -11.00 3.73
CA ILE A 65 -0.47 -11.53 4.24
C ILE A 65 -0.87 -12.88 3.62
N ASP A 66 -0.68 -13.07 2.31
CA ASP A 66 -0.99 -14.31 1.59
C ASP A 66 0.01 -15.41 2.00
N ALA A 67 1.28 -15.07 2.21
CA ALA A 67 2.32 -16.01 2.66
C ALA A 67 2.13 -16.49 4.12
N HIS A 68 1.45 -15.68 4.94
CA HIS A 68 1.15 -15.99 6.34
C HIS A 68 -0.33 -16.32 6.57
N ALA A 69 -1.08 -16.65 5.52
CA ALA A 69 -2.54 -16.78 5.59
C ALA A 69 -3.02 -17.75 6.67
N ASP A 70 -2.40 -18.93 6.80
CA ASP A 70 -2.81 -19.94 7.78
C ASP A 70 -2.62 -19.46 9.23
N ILE A 71 -1.49 -18.79 9.50
CA ILE A 71 -1.20 -18.22 10.81
C ILE A 71 -2.18 -17.09 11.11
N ILE A 72 -2.43 -16.19 10.15
CA ILE A 72 -3.34 -15.06 10.35
C ILE A 72 -4.77 -15.55 10.55
N LYS A 73 -5.24 -16.54 9.77
CA LYS A 73 -6.55 -17.16 9.96
C LYS A 73 -6.67 -17.82 11.33
N THR A 74 -5.62 -18.46 11.81
CA THR A 74 -5.58 -19.01 13.19
C THR A 74 -5.70 -17.91 14.23
N VAL A 75 -5.01 -16.77 14.05
CA VAL A 75 -5.16 -15.62 14.95
C VAL A 75 -6.57 -15.05 14.89
N ILE A 76 -7.17 -14.93 13.70
CA ILE A 76 -8.56 -14.47 13.53
C ILE A 76 -9.51 -15.42 14.25
N ALA A 77 -9.36 -16.74 14.10
CA ALA A 77 -10.17 -17.74 14.81
C ALA A 77 -10.10 -17.57 16.33
N ASN A 78 -8.89 -17.41 16.87
CA ASN A 78 -8.68 -17.18 18.30
C ASN A 78 -9.27 -15.85 18.82
N CYS A 79 -9.58 -14.91 17.93
CA CYS A 79 -10.11 -13.59 18.29
C CYS A 79 -11.57 -13.41 17.90
N ALA A 80 -12.13 -14.30 17.08
CA ALA A 80 -13.53 -14.29 16.67
C ALA A 80 -14.40 -14.87 17.79
N VAL A 81 -15.65 -14.43 17.87
CA VAL A 81 -16.59 -15.01 18.83
C VAL A 81 -17.05 -16.42 18.44
N GLU A 82 -17.00 -16.73 17.15
CA GLU A 82 -17.45 -17.99 16.54
C GLU A 82 -16.51 -18.33 15.37
N ASP A 83 -15.98 -19.56 15.32
CA ASP A 83 -15.03 -20.00 14.28
C ASP A 83 -15.64 -19.95 12.87
N GLU A 84 -16.96 -20.11 12.76
CA GLU A 84 -17.70 -20.05 11.49
C GLU A 84 -17.61 -18.68 10.80
N LEU A 85 -17.26 -17.63 11.55
CA LEU A 85 -17.09 -16.27 11.04
C LEU A 85 -15.70 -16.01 10.43
N VAL A 86 -14.74 -16.93 10.62
CA VAL A 86 -13.36 -16.75 10.15
C VAL A 86 -13.27 -16.55 8.63
N PRO A 87 -13.98 -17.32 7.78
CA PRO A 87 -13.96 -17.09 6.33
C PRO A 87 -14.46 -15.69 5.98
N GLU A 88 -15.55 -15.25 6.59
CA GLU A 88 -16.14 -13.94 6.32
C GLU A 88 -15.25 -12.78 6.79
N LEU A 89 -14.69 -12.88 7.99
CA LEU A 89 -13.72 -11.90 8.50
C LEU A 89 -12.47 -11.86 7.60
N TRP A 90 -11.96 -13.01 7.18
CA TRP A 90 -10.84 -13.10 6.25
C TRP A 90 -11.15 -12.45 4.91
N ASP A 91 -12.31 -12.74 4.33
CA ASP A 91 -12.74 -12.16 3.05
C ASP A 91 -12.94 -10.64 3.13
N LEU A 92 -13.37 -10.13 4.29
CA LEU A 92 -13.52 -8.70 4.54
C LEU A 92 -12.21 -7.92 4.40
N LEU A 93 -11.04 -8.55 4.63
CA LEU A 93 -9.73 -7.93 4.40
C LEU A 93 -9.50 -7.59 2.92
N PHE A 94 -10.09 -8.35 2.01
CA PHE A 94 -9.86 -8.20 0.57
C PHE A 94 -11.04 -7.57 -0.16
N ALA A 95 -12.17 -7.39 0.52
CA ALA A 95 -13.33 -6.70 -0.01
C ALA A 95 -13.03 -5.21 -0.23
N ASN A 96 -13.55 -4.67 -1.35
CA ASN A 96 -13.67 -3.24 -1.54
C ASN A 96 -15.05 -2.82 -1.05
N ILE A 97 -15.11 -2.06 0.04
CA ILE A 97 -16.39 -1.61 0.60
C ILE A 97 -16.90 -0.44 -0.22
N SER A 98 -18.15 -0.53 -0.66
CA SER A 98 -18.84 0.47 -1.49
C SER A 98 -20.23 0.80 -0.92
N SER A 99 -20.92 1.76 -1.56
CA SER A 99 -22.26 2.19 -1.15
C SER A 99 -23.30 1.07 -1.16
N ASP A 100 -23.04 0.01 -1.92
CA ASP A 100 -23.93 -1.15 -2.06
C ASP A 100 -23.61 -2.27 -1.05
N SER A 101 -22.55 -2.10 -0.26
CA SER A 101 -22.17 -3.05 0.78
C SER A 101 -23.14 -2.98 1.97
N ASP A 102 -23.37 -4.12 2.62
CA ASP A 102 -24.14 -4.15 3.87
C ASP A 102 -23.31 -3.58 5.03
N ILE A 103 -23.29 -2.24 5.12
CA ILE A 103 -22.53 -1.51 6.14
C ILE A 103 -23.00 -1.84 7.56
N GLN A 104 -24.26 -2.24 7.75
CA GLN A 104 -24.76 -2.61 9.08
C GLN A 104 -24.18 -3.96 9.51
N HIS A 105 -24.16 -4.93 8.60
CA HIS A 105 -23.53 -6.22 8.84
C HIS A 105 -22.02 -6.09 9.08
N ILE A 106 -21.32 -5.31 8.24
CA ILE A 106 -19.89 -5.01 8.41
C ILE A 106 -19.62 -4.36 9.77
N GLU A 107 -20.46 -3.40 10.18
CA GLU A 107 -20.35 -2.79 11.50
C GLU A 107 -20.51 -3.84 12.61
N GLN A 108 -21.51 -4.71 12.52
CA GLN A 108 -21.73 -5.75 13.53
C GLN A 108 -20.55 -6.73 13.63
N LEU A 109 -20.05 -7.20 12.48
CA LEU A 109 -18.87 -8.07 12.41
C LEU A 109 -17.67 -7.41 13.09
N THR A 110 -17.34 -6.20 12.67
CA THR A 110 -16.13 -5.50 13.11
C THR A 110 -16.27 -4.89 14.51
N ARG A 111 -17.48 -4.60 14.99
CA ARG A 111 -17.73 -4.05 16.34
C ARG A 111 -17.77 -5.13 17.40
N CYS A 112 -18.52 -6.20 17.15
CA CYS A 112 -18.93 -7.16 18.20
C CYS A 112 -18.42 -8.58 17.98
N LYS A 113 -18.06 -8.97 16.76
CA LYS A 113 -17.76 -10.37 16.42
C LYS A 113 -16.25 -10.69 16.35
N ILE A 114 -15.39 -9.68 16.49
CA ILE A 114 -13.93 -9.83 16.45
C ILE A 114 -13.23 -8.95 17.49
N ASP A 115 -12.37 -9.55 18.31
CA ASP A 115 -11.51 -8.84 19.26
C ASP A 115 -10.27 -8.29 18.55
N LYS A 116 -10.37 -7.03 18.13
CA LYS A 116 -9.31 -6.29 17.45
C LYS A 116 -8.11 -6.01 18.35
N GLU A 117 -8.31 -5.88 19.66
CA GLU A 117 -7.22 -5.64 20.61
C GLU A 117 -6.43 -6.92 20.82
N ALA A 118 -7.08 -8.07 20.89
CA ALA A 118 -6.42 -9.38 20.93
C ALA A 118 -5.53 -9.59 19.69
N ILE A 119 -6.04 -9.31 18.48
CA ILE A 119 -5.23 -9.39 17.24
C ILE A 119 -3.98 -8.50 17.34
N LYS A 120 -4.13 -7.25 17.80
CA LYS A 120 -2.99 -6.35 18.01
C LYS A 120 -2.02 -6.89 19.05
N ASN A 121 -2.50 -7.51 20.12
CA ASN A 121 -1.65 -8.11 21.16
C ASN A 121 -0.80 -9.26 20.60
N TYR A 122 -1.35 -10.13 19.76
CA TYR A 122 -0.57 -11.12 19.01
C TYR A 122 0.49 -10.44 18.14
N GLY A 123 0.13 -9.36 17.45
CA GLY A 123 1.06 -8.60 16.63
C GLY A 123 2.18 -7.94 17.44
N TYR A 124 1.88 -7.29 18.56
CA TYR A 124 2.88 -6.69 19.45
C TYR A 124 3.78 -7.74 20.10
N ALA A 125 3.28 -8.94 20.38
CA ALA A 125 4.10 -10.04 20.85
C ALA A 125 5.10 -10.49 19.77
N ALA A 126 4.64 -10.67 18.52
CA ALA A 126 5.50 -11.04 17.40
C ALA A 126 6.56 -9.97 17.09
N LEU A 127 6.23 -8.68 17.22
CA LEU A 127 7.18 -7.57 17.03
C LEU A 127 8.34 -7.56 18.04
N LYS A 128 8.21 -8.22 19.20
CA LYS A 128 9.28 -8.34 20.20
C LYS A 128 10.28 -9.46 19.88
N SER A 129 10.00 -10.29 18.87
CA SER A 129 10.90 -11.34 18.41
C SER A 129 12.08 -10.75 17.62
N ASP A 130 13.22 -11.42 17.66
CA ASP A 130 14.38 -11.09 16.82
C ASP A 130 14.21 -11.61 15.38
N SER A 131 13.23 -12.47 15.13
CA SER A 131 12.93 -13.01 13.80
C SER A 131 12.35 -11.94 12.87
N GLU A 132 12.96 -11.74 11.70
CA GLU A 132 12.42 -10.86 10.65
C GLU A 132 10.99 -11.27 10.25
N GLN A 133 10.73 -12.58 10.15
CA GLN A 133 9.42 -13.11 9.78
C GLN A 133 8.35 -12.78 10.83
N ASP A 134 8.70 -12.87 12.11
CA ASP A 134 7.78 -12.53 13.19
C ASP A 134 7.52 -11.02 13.23
N LYS A 135 8.53 -10.19 12.93
CA LYS A 135 8.35 -8.74 12.81
C LYS A 135 7.46 -8.36 11.63
N ILE A 136 7.60 -9.06 10.49
CA ILE A 136 6.71 -8.90 9.33
C ILE A 136 5.27 -9.25 9.72
N LEU A 137 5.07 -10.46 10.27
CA LEU A 137 3.77 -10.92 10.75
C LEU A 137 3.18 -9.96 11.79
N GLY A 138 4.01 -9.47 12.71
CA GLY A 138 3.62 -8.54 13.75
C GLY A 138 3.07 -7.22 13.20
N ASN A 139 3.73 -6.62 12.21
CA ASN A 139 3.22 -5.43 11.53
C ASN A 139 1.88 -5.70 10.81
N ILE A 140 1.74 -6.88 10.19
CA ILE A 140 0.49 -7.27 9.52
C ILE A 140 -0.65 -7.42 10.54
N LEU A 141 -0.45 -8.17 11.62
CA LEU A 141 -1.46 -8.39 12.66
C LEU A 141 -1.88 -7.08 13.34
N VAL A 142 -0.93 -6.23 13.72
CA VAL A 142 -1.25 -4.92 14.31
C VAL A 142 -2.11 -4.09 13.34
N SER A 143 -1.76 -4.05 12.06
CA SER A 143 -2.53 -3.30 11.08
C SER A 143 -3.89 -3.93 10.76
N ILE A 144 -4.07 -5.26 10.83
CA ILE A 144 -5.39 -5.91 10.71
C ILE A 144 -6.32 -5.45 11.83
N GLY A 145 -5.84 -5.37 13.07
CA GLY A 145 -6.63 -4.86 14.18
C GLY A 145 -7.05 -3.39 13.97
N HIS A 146 -6.16 -2.57 13.43
CA HIS A 146 -6.50 -1.19 13.05
C HIS A 146 -7.41 -1.10 11.84
N TYR A 147 -7.27 -2.01 10.86
CA TYR A 147 -8.11 -2.08 9.68
C TYR A 147 -9.57 -2.36 10.05
N TYR A 148 -9.83 -3.39 10.86
CA TYR A 148 -11.18 -3.67 11.33
C TYR A 148 -11.74 -2.52 12.18
N ARG A 149 -10.90 -1.81 12.94
CA ARG A 149 -11.33 -0.62 13.68
C ARG A 149 -11.75 0.49 12.72
N SER A 150 -10.95 0.73 11.68
CA SER A 150 -11.20 1.70 10.63
C SER A 150 -12.51 1.40 9.89
N LEU A 151 -12.74 0.13 9.52
CA LEU A 151 -14.00 -0.32 8.94
C LEU A 151 -15.18 -0.06 9.88
N MET A 152 -15.06 -0.45 11.15
CA MET A 152 -16.08 -0.24 12.16
C MET A 152 -16.45 1.25 12.31
N ASP A 153 -15.45 2.14 12.36
CA ASP A 153 -15.66 3.58 12.50
C ASP A 153 -16.31 4.16 11.23
N ASN A 154 -15.88 3.75 10.02
CA ASN A 154 -16.51 4.17 8.76
C ASN A 154 -17.98 3.72 8.68
N SER A 155 -18.26 2.45 8.98
CA SER A 155 -19.62 1.91 8.97
C SER A 155 -20.52 2.61 10.00
N ALA A 156 -20.00 2.94 11.19
CA ALA A 156 -20.72 3.71 12.21
C ALA A 156 -21.10 5.12 11.72
N HIS A 157 -20.22 5.75 10.94
CA HIS A 157 -20.45 7.04 10.29
C HIS A 157 -21.24 6.95 8.97
N LYS A 158 -21.76 5.76 8.62
CA LYS A 158 -22.49 5.49 7.37
C LYS A 158 -21.67 5.84 6.11
N ILE A 159 -20.35 5.68 6.22
CA ILE A 159 -19.43 5.78 5.09
C ILE A 159 -19.38 4.42 4.42
N GLY A 160 -20.12 4.27 3.32
CA GLY A 160 -20.08 3.09 2.46
C GLY A 160 -18.85 3.08 1.56
N GLU A 161 -17.67 3.40 2.09
CA GLU A 161 -16.43 3.40 1.32
C GLU A 161 -15.28 3.05 2.24
N HIS A 162 -14.50 2.04 1.86
CA HIS A 162 -13.26 1.69 2.53
C HIS A 162 -12.32 0.95 1.58
N ILE A 163 -11.06 1.37 1.54
CA ILE A 163 -10.00 0.66 0.82
C ILE A 163 -9.81 -0.77 1.37
N ASN A 164 -9.43 -1.73 0.52
CA ASN A 164 -9.09 -3.06 1.02
C ASN A 164 -7.83 -3.04 1.90
N PHE A 165 -7.57 -4.13 2.62
CA PHE A 165 -6.46 -4.24 3.55
C PHE A 165 -5.09 -4.05 2.88
N LYS A 166 -4.88 -4.53 1.65
CA LYS A 166 -3.58 -4.41 0.97
C LYS A 166 -3.22 -2.94 0.74
N THR A 167 -4.18 -2.14 0.29
CA THR A 167 -4.01 -0.68 0.17
C THR A 167 -3.90 -0.02 1.54
N TYR A 168 -4.76 -0.40 2.49
CA TYR A 168 -4.75 0.16 3.85
C TYR A 168 -3.42 -0.10 4.57
N PHE A 169 -2.81 -1.26 4.38
CA PHE A 169 -1.56 -1.60 5.04
C PHE A 169 -0.43 -0.70 4.54
N GLY A 170 -0.38 -0.39 3.23
CA GLY A 170 0.52 0.62 2.68
C GLY A 170 0.30 2.01 3.32
N TYR A 171 -0.95 2.43 3.44
CA TYR A 171 -1.35 3.67 4.16
C TYR A 171 -0.89 3.68 5.63
N TRP A 172 -1.04 2.56 6.32
CA TRP A 172 -0.68 2.40 7.73
C TRP A 172 0.86 2.40 7.94
N LEU A 173 1.59 1.72 7.06
CA LEU A 173 3.06 1.62 7.10
C LEU A 173 3.76 2.97 6.97
N LEU A 174 3.16 3.97 6.33
CA LEU A 174 3.72 5.31 6.25
C LEU A 174 3.95 5.96 7.62
N ARG A 175 3.18 5.56 8.64
CA ARG A 175 3.17 6.24 9.95
C ARG A 175 3.52 5.34 11.14
N PHE A 176 3.18 4.06 11.10
CA PHE A 176 3.24 3.20 12.28
C PHE A 176 4.15 1.99 12.16
N GLY A 177 4.73 1.76 10.97
CA GLY A 177 5.67 0.66 10.76
C GLY A 177 6.83 0.70 11.74
N GLN A 178 7.07 -0.42 12.41
CA GLN A 178 8.17 -0.60 13.35
C GLN A 178 9.35 -1.27 12.63
N ASP A 179 10.57 -0.91 13.01
CA ASP A 179 11.84 -1.41 12.43
C ASP A 179 12.11 -0.93 10.99
N LYS A 180 13.19 -0.16 10.79
CA LYS A 180 13.51 0.46 9.50
C LYS A 180 13.78 -0.55 8.38
N GLU A 181 14.37 -1.69 8.69
CA GLU A 181 14.77 -2.66 7.66
C GLU A 181 13.56 -3.45 7.16
N VAL A 182 12.74 -3.95 8.10
CA VAL A 182 11.47 -4.63 7.80
C VAL A 182 10.51 -3.67 7.08
N LEU A 183 10.46 -2.42 7.52
CA LEU A 183 9.57 -1.40 6.95
C LEU A 183 9.84 -1.13 5.47
N GLU A 184 11.11 -1.03 5.06
CA GLU A 184 11.45 -0.82 3.65
C GLU A 184 11.06 -2.01 2.78
N LYS A 185 11.15 -3.23 3.31
CA LYS A 185 10.70 -4.45 2.62
C LYS A 185 9.17 -4.45 2.46
N LEU A 186 8.45 -4.15 3.53
CA LEU A 186 6.98 -4.07 3.54
C LEU A 186 6.47 -2.98 2.60
N LYS A 187 7.05 -1.78 2.61
CA LYS A 187 6.67 -0.66 1.72
C LYS A 187 6.84 -0.98 0.24
N ARG A 188 7.80 -1.83 -0.13
CA ARG A 188 7.96 -2.28 -1.52
C ARG A 188 6.85 -3.25 -1.93
N SER A 189 6.40 -4.10 -1.01
CA SER A 189 5.30 -5.05 -1.28
C SER A 189 3.91 -4.43 -1.17
N TYR A 190 3.78 -3.33 -0.41
CA TYR A 190 2.52 -2.61 -0.21
C TYR A 190 2.71 -1.11 -0.52
N PRO A 191 2.90 -0.76 -1.80
CA PRO A 191 3.10 0.63 -2.19
C PRO A 191 1.84 1.46 -1.92
N TYR A 192 2.03 2.66 -1.39
CA TYR A 192 0.98 3.67 -1.22
C TYR A 192 1.56 5.04 -1.57
N ASP A 193 0.87 5.79 -2.41
CA ASP A 193 1.31 7.05 -2.99
C ASP A 193 0.67 8.30 -2.34
N GLY A 194 -0.24 8.11 -1.38
CA GLY A 194 -0.82 9.21 -0.63
C GLY A 194 0.17 9.88 0.34
N GLU A 195 -0.09 11.15 0.65
CA GLU A 195 0.85 12.01 1.38
C GLU A 195 0.80 11.82 2.91
N SER A 196 -0.24 11.16 3.45
CA SER A 196 -0.38 10.93 4.88
C SER A 196 -0.95 9.55 5.21
N GLY A 197 -0.47 8.99 6.32
CA GLY A 197 -0.91 7.70 6.89
C GLY A 197 -1.63 7.87 8.25
N GLY A 198 -2.33 6.83 8.70
CA GLY A 198 -3.18 6.88 9.88
C GLY A 198 -3.59 5.49 10.38
N THR A 199 -4.19 5.44 11.58
CA THR A 199 -4.81 4.23 12.13
C THR A 199 -6.25 4.04 11.68
N SER A 200 -6.84 5.06 11.07
CA SER A 200 -8.18 5.02 10.50
C SER A 200 -8.14 5.74 9.16
N TRP A 201 -8.76 5.15 8.15
CA TRP A 201 -8.87 5.69 6.80
C TRP A 201 -10.31 6.14 6.55
N ALA A 202 -10.47 7.33 5.99
CA ALA A 202 -11.76 7.84 5.54
C ALA A 202 -11.59 8.46 4.14
N PRO A 203 -12.63 8.42 3.29
CA PRO A 203 -12.56 8.99 1.96
C PRO A 203 -12.46 10.52 2.03
N GLU A 204 -11.79 11.10 1.04
CA GLU A 204 -11.49 12.54 0.99
C GLU A 204 -12.76 13.40 1.05
N TRP A 205 -13.84 12.99 0.36
CA TRP A 205 -15.11 13.72 0.38
C TRP A 205 -15.66 13.86 1.80
N TRP A 206 -15.51 12.83 2.64
CA TRP A 206 -15.99 12.85 4.02
C TRP A 206 -15.10 13.71 4.89
N LEU A 207 -13.78 13.65 4.68
CA LEU A 207 -12.83 14.52 5.37
C LEU A 207 -13.08 16.01 5.06
N ILE A 208 -13.42 16.32 3.81
CA ILE A 208 -13.82 17.67 3.39
C ILE A 208 -15.16 18.07 4.04
N ASP A 209 -16.17 17.19 4.03
CA ASP A 209 -17.49 17.45 4.66
C ASP A 209 -17.34 17.76 6.16
N LYS A 210 -16.43 17.07 6.85
CA LYS A 210 -16.14 17.31 8.27
C LYS A 210 -15.15 18.45 8.52
N GLY A 211 -14.60 19.08 7.48
CA GLY A 211 -13.66 20.18 7.60
C GLY A 211 -12.26 19.78 8.09
N TYR A 212 -11.90 18.49 8.00
CA TYR A 212 -10.54 18.01 8.31
C TYR A 212 -9.53 18.36 7.22
N VAL A 213 -9.99 18.51 5.98
CA VAL A 213 -9.18 18.88 4.82
C VAL A 213 -9.93 19.97 4.04
N SER A 214 -9.22 21.00 3.60
CA SER A 214 -9.79 22.02 2.72
C SER A 214 -9.87 21.48 1.29
N LYS A 215 -10.96 21.76 0.56
CA LYS A 215 -10.95 21.58 -0.91
C LYS A 215 -9.74 22.32 -1.47
N ALA A 216 -8.84 21.59 -2.15
CA ALA A 216 -7.83 22.24 -2.95
C ALA A 216 -8.54 23.14 -3.96
N SER A 217 -8.29 24.44 -3.91
CA SER A 217 -8.80 25.40 -4.89
C SER A 217 -8.29 24.97 -6.26
N ALA A 218 -9.22 24.58 -7.14
CA ALA A 218 -8.94 24.25 -8.54
C ALA A 218 -8.42 25.46 -9.32
#